data_AF-A0A135WQR7-F1
#
_entry.id   AF-A0A135WQR7-F1
#
_cell.length_a   1.000
_cell.length_b   1.000
_cell.length_c   1.000
_cell.angle_alpha   90.00
_cell.angle_beta   90.00
_cell.angle_gamma   90.00
#
_symmetry.space_group_name_H-M   'P 1'
#
loop_
_entity.id
_entity.type
_entity.pdbx_description
1 polymer ?
#
loop_
_entity_poly.entity_id
_entity_poly.type
_entity_poly.pdbx_seq_one_letter_code
_entity_poly.pdbx_strand_id
1 'polypeptide(L)'
;MSLADNNQKTRTAVDIYGQTYTIVGSETSSHMRLVASMVDDKMREISERNPYLDSAKIAVLTAVNCVHDYLKLKEQVEQMEEELQKLKG
;
A
#
# COMPACT_ATOMS: atom_id res chain seq x y z
N MET A 1 -29.39 -22.97 8.57
CA MET A 1 -29.01 -22.59 7.19
C MET A 1 -28.01 -21.45 7.34
N SER A 2 -26.72 -21.74 7.09
CA SER A 2 -25.62 -20.82 7.41
C SER A 2 -25.64 -19.63 6.45
N LEU A 3 -25.79 -18.43 7.00
CA LEU A 3 -25.53 -17.17 6.30
C LEU A 3 -24.01 -17.06 6.15
N ALA A 4 -23.49 -17.49 5.00
CA ALA A 4 -22.11 -17.20 4.65
C ALA A 4 -21.98 -15.68 4.51
N ASP A 5 -21.15 -15.06 5.35
CA ASP A 5 -20.69 -13.70 5.21
C ASP A 5 -20.18 -13.49 3.79
N ASN A 6 -20.98 -12.82 2.96
CA ASN A 6 -20.62 -12.46 1.60
C ASN A 6 -19.71 -11.23 1.65
N ASN A 7 -18.53 -11.39 2.24
CA ASN A 7 -17.44 -10.45 2.09
C ASN A 7 -16.95 -10.59 0.64
N GLN A 8 -17.55 -9.82 -0.27
CA GLN A 8 -17.26 -9.85 -1.70
C GLN A 8 -15.79 -9.45 -1.92
N LYS A 9 -14.91 -10.44 -1.93
CA LYS A 9 -13.50 -10.26 -2.22
C LYS A 9 -13.34 -10.02 -3.72
N THR A 10 -12.89 -8.84 -4.09
CA THR A 10 -12.50 -8.49 -5.45
C THR A 10 -11.14 -9.12 -5.75
N ARG A 11 -11.05 -9.86 -6.87
CA ARG A 11 -9.78 -10.32 -7.41
C ARG A 11 -9.35 -9.39 -8.54
N THR A 12 -8.17 -8.81 -8.44
CA THR A 12 -7.64 -7.86 -9.43
C THR A 12 -6.26 -8.33 -9.87
N ALA A 13 -6.09 -8.55 -11.17
CA ALA A 13 -4.77 -8.75 -11.75
C ALA A 13 -4.11 -7.38 -11.95
N VAL A 14 -2.85 -7.26 -11.53
CA VAL A 14 -2.04 -6.04 -11.62
C VAL A 14 -0.62 -6.40 -12.02
N ASP A 15 0.08 -5.48 -12.66
CA ASP A 15 1.48 -5.62 -13.01
C ASP A 15 2.32 -4.75 -12.09
N ILE A 16 3.32 -5.34 -11.44
CA ILE A 16 4.25 -4.66 -10.53
C ILE A 16 5.65 -5.11 -10.92
N TYR A 17 6.50 -4.16 -11.28
CA TYR A 17 7.89 -4.35 -11.67
C TYR A 17 8.09 -5.41 -12.77
N GLY A 18 7.19 -5.40 -13.76
CA GLY A 18 7.18 -6.34 -14.88
C GLY A 18 6.74 -7.76 -14.52
N GLN A 19 6.15 -7.97 -13.34
CA GLN A 19 5.57 -9.24 -12.91
C GLN A 19 4.07 -9.07 -12.65
N THR A 20 3.27 -10.00 -13.14
CA THR A 20 1.81 -9.98 -12.93
C THR A 20 1.45 -10.68 -11.63
N TYR A 21 0.70 -9.98 -10.77
CA TYR A 21 0.18 -10.48 -9.51
C TYR A 21 -1.35 -10.45 -9.51
N THR A 22 -1.97 -11.44 -8.87
CA THR A 22 -3.41 -11.42 -8.58
C THR A 22 -3.62 -11.06 -7.12
N ILE A 23 -4.14 -9.86 -6.85
CA ILE A 23 -4.41 -9.39 -5.50
C ILE A 23 -5.90 -9.61 -5.18
N VAL A 24 -6.16 -10.11 -3.97
CA VAL A 24 -7.50 -10.36 -3.45
C VAL A 24 -7.74 -9.41 -2.28
N GLY A 25 -8.75 -8.53 -2.39
CA GLY A 25 -9.06 -7.54 -1.37
C GLY A 25 -10.56 -7.25 -1.28
N SER A 26 -10.98 -6.63 -0.18
CA SER A 26 -12.35 -6.09 -0.03
C SER A 26 -12.55 -4.76 -0.78
N GLU A 27 -11.45 -4.12 -1.19
CA GLU A 27 -11.46 -2.86 -1.91
C GLU A 27 -11.88 -2.99 -3.38
N THR A 28 -12.22 -1.85 -3.98
CA THR A 28 -12.56 -1.79 -5.40
C THR A 28 -11.36 -2.12 -6.30
N SER A 29 -11.62 -2.70 -7.47
CA SER A 29 -10.53 -3.02 -8.42
C SER A 29 -9.72 -1.79 -8.84
N SER A 30 -10.34 -0.62 -8.90
CA SER A 30 -9.67 0.64 -9.22
C SER A 30 -8.72 1.09 -8.11
N HIS A 31 -9.12 0.96 -6.85
CA HIS A 31 -8.25 1.24 -5.71
C HIS A 31 -7.04 0.29 -5.71
N MET A 32 -7.27 -1.01 -5.92
CA MET A 32 -6.20 -2.01 -6.00
C MET A 32 -5.20 -1.74 -7.13
N ARG A 33 -5.68 -1.32 -8.31
CA ARG A 33 -4.81 -0.91 -9.43
C ARG A 33 -3.98 0.33 -9.09
N LEU A 34 -4.58 1.31 -8.40
CA LEU A 34 -3.86 2.51 -7.97
C LEU A 34 -2.73 2.13 -6.98
N VAL A 35 -3.03 1.31 -5.98
CA VAL A 35 -2.01 0.82 -5.03
C VAL A 35 -0.87 0.11 -5.76
N ALA A 36 -1.20 -0.78 -6.72
CA ALA A 36 -0.18 -1.48 -7.51
C ALA A 36 0.68 -0.52 -8.35
N SER A 37 0.08 0.50 -8.97
CA SER A 37 0.81 1.54 -9.72
C SER A 37 1.78 2.29 -8.81
N MET A 38 1.34 2.69 -7.61
CA MET A 38 2.20 3.39 -6.66
C MET A 38 3.39 2.53 -6.20
N VAL A 39 3.18 1.22 -6.02
CA VAL A 39 4.28 0.29 -5.70
C VAL A 39 5.24 0.16 -6.88
N ASP A 40 4.74 0.02 -8.11
CA ASP A 40 5.58 -0.04 -9.32
C ASP A 40 6.45 1.21 -9.47
N ASP A 41 5.84 2.39 -9.34
CA ASP A 41 6.53 3.68 -9.41
C ASP A 41 7.63 3.77 -8.34
N LYS A 42 7.34 3.34 -7.11
CA LYS A 42 8.31 3.39 -6.01
C LYS A 42 9.47 2.41 -6.21
N MET A 43 9.18 1.22 -6.74
CA MET A 43 10.22 0.25 -7.10
C MET A 43 11.13 0.78 -8.20
N ARG A 44 10.57 1.47 -9.22
CA ARG A 44 11.35 2.12 -10.28
C ARG A 44 12.20 3.28 -9.76
N GLU A 45 11.65 4.14 -8.90
CA GLU A 45 12.40 5.24 -8.27
C GLU A 45 13.63 4.71 -7.51
N ILE A 46 13.44 3.61 -6.76
CA ILE A 46 14.51 2.97 -5.99
C ILE A 46 15.55 2.32 -6.91
N SER A 47 15.11 1.67 -7.99
CA SER A 47 16.01 0.99 -8.93
C SER A 47 16.89 1.98 -9.70
N GLU A 48 16.34 3.12 -10.10
CA GLU A 48 17.08 4.21 -10.76
C GLU A 48 18.22 4.73 -9.88
N ARG A 49 18.00 4.84 -8.57
CA ARG A 49 19.02 5.29 -7.61
C ARG A 49 20.00 4.19 -7.20
N ASN A 50 19.62 2.91 -7.36
CA ASN A 50 20.38 1.77 -6.87
C ASN A 50 20.43 0.64 -7.92
N PRO A 51 21.14 0.84 -9.05
CA PRO A 51 21.09 -0.08 -10.18
C PRO A 51 21.68 -1.48 -9.92
N TYR A 52 22.41 -1.67 -8.82
CA TYR A 52 23.03 -2.94 -8.44
C TYR A 52 22.15 -3.82 -7.54
N LEU A 53 20.97 -3.34 -7.13
CA LEU A 53 20.05 -4.13 -6.31
C LEU A 53 19.21 -5.05 -7.19
N ASP A 54 19.04 -6.29 -6.74
CA ASP A 54 18.08 -7.21 -7.34
C ASP A 54 16.63 -6.78 -7.02
N SER A 55 15.68 -7.29 -7.81
CA SER A 55 14.26 -6.96 -7.68
C SER A 55 13.68 -7.30 -6.30
N ALA A 56 14.20 -8.35 -5.65
CA ALA A 56 13.78 -8.75 -4.32
C ALA A 56 14.19 -7.71 -3.25
N LYS A 57 15.44 -7.24 -3.28
CA LYS A 57 15.91 -6.16 -2.39
C LYS A 57 15.17 -4.86 -2.63
N ILE A 58 14.90 -4.53 -3.90
CA ILE A 58 14.09 -3.35 -4.26
C ILE A 58 12.68 -3.48 -3.68
N ALA A 59 12.03 -4.64 -3.81
CA ALA A 59 10.69 -4.88 -3.25
C ALA A 59 10.68 -4.75 -1.73
N VAL A 60 11.67 -5.32 -1.03
CA VAL A 60 11.79 -5.21 0.43
C VAL A 60 12.02 -3.75 0.85
N LEU A 61 12.91 -3.01 0.17
CA LEU A 61 13.15 -1.60 0.48
C LEU A 61 11.91 -0.74 0.22
N THR A 62 11.16 -1.06 -0.83
CA THR A 62 9.86 -0.42 -1.11
C THR A 62 8.89 -0.66 0.04
N ALA A 63 8.75 -1.90 0.50
CA ALA A 63 7.87 -2.24 1.62
C ALA A 63 8.29 -1.51 2.91
N VAL A 64 9.59 -1.47 3.23
CA VAL A 64 10.12 -0.74 4.39
C VAL A 64 9.78 0.75 4.31
N ASN A 65 9.99 1.37 3.14
CA ASN A 65 9.67 2.79 2.94
C ASN A 65 8.17 3.05 3.07
N CYS A 66 7.31 2.21 2.49
CA CYS A 66 5.86 2.35 2.60
C CYS A 66 5.36 2.23 4.05
N VAL A 67 5.91 1.29 4.82
CA VAL A 67 5.54 1.11 6.24
C VAL A 67 6.02 2.31 7.08
N HIS A 68 7.21 2.83 6.80
CA HIS A 68 7.72 4.03 7.47
C HIS A 68 6.83 5.26 7.22
N ASP A 69 6.42 5.47 5.97
CA ASP A 69 5.52 6.57 5.60
C ASP A 69 4.14 6.41 6.24
N TYR A 70 3.62 5.17 6.30
CA TYR A 70 2.38 4.86 7.01
C TYR A 70 2.47 5.19 8.51
N LEU A 71 3.57 4.83 9.19
CA LEU A 71 3.74 5.13 10.61
C LEU A 71 3.77 6.64 10.87
N LYS A 72 4.50 7.41 10.04
CA LYS A 72 4.51 8.87 10.13
C LYS A 72 3.14 9.49 9.92
N LEU A 73 2.39 8.99 8.94
CA LEU A 73 1.03 9.48 8.67
C LEU A 73 0.10 9.17 9.85
N LYS A 74 0.22 7.98 10.44
CA LYS A 74 -0.54 7.58 11.62
C LYS A 74 -0.25 8.49 12.81
N GLU A 75 1.02 8.75 13.09
CA GLU A 75 1.44 9.68 14.16
C GLU A 75 0.88 11.09 13.95
N GLN A 76 0.89 11.60 12.71
CA GLN A 76 0.31 12.91 12.38
C GLN A 76 -1.20 12.95 12.61
N VAL A 77 -1.92 11.89 12.23
CA VAL A 77 -3.37 11.78 12.46
C VAL A 77 -3.66 11.78 13.96
N GLU A 78 -2.94 10.98 14.75
CA GLU A 78 -3.10 10.92 16.20
C GLU A 78 -2.84 12.30 16.85
N GLN A 79 -1.79 13.00 16.44
CA GLN A 79 -1.50 14.36 16.91
C GLN A 79 -2.63 15.36 16.58
N MET A 80 -3.15 15.32 15.35
CA MET A 80 -4.27 16.18 14.95
C MET A 80 -5.55 15.87 15.73
N GLU A 81 -5.83 14.60 16.01
CA GLU A 81 -6.98 14.21 16.82
C GLU A 81 -6.86 14.71 18.26
N GLU A 82 -5.68 14.65 18.87
CA GLU A 82 -5.42 15.21 20.20
C GLU A 82 -5.61 16.74 20.23
N GLU A 83 -5.12 17.45 19.21
CA GLU A 83 -5.30 18.91 19.09
C GLU A 83 -6.78 19.28 18.95
N LEU A 84 -7.53 18.54 18.12
CA LEU A 84 -8.96 18.74 17.95
C LEU A 84 -9.75 18.47 19.24
N GLN A 85 -9.34 17.50 20.06
CA GLN A 85 -9.94 17.27 21.38
C GLN A 85 -9.68 18.43 22.34
N LYS A 86 -8.45 18.95 22.37
CA LYS A 86 -8.07 20.11 23.21
C LYS A 86 -8.81 21.39 22.85
N LEU A 87 -9.18 21.58 21.57
CA LEU A 87 -9.95 22.74 21.10
C LEU A 87 -11.46 22.62 21.35
N LYS A 88 -11.97 21.40 21.53
CA LYS A 88 -13.40 21.13 21.76
C LYS A 88 -13.78 21.03 23.24
N GLY A 89 -12.80 20.89 24.14
CA GLY A 89 -12.96 20.93 25.60
C GLY A 89 -12.64 22.30 26.15
#